data_AF-A0A966SU23-F1
#
_entry.id   AF-A0A966SU23-F1
#
_cell.length_a   1.000
_cell.length_b   1.000
_cell.length_c   1.000
_cell.angle_alpha   90.00
_cell.angle_beta   90.00
_cell.angle_gamma   90.00
#
_symmetry.space_group_name_H-M   'P 1'
#
loop_
_entity.id
_entity.type
_entity.pdbx_description
1 polymer ?
#
loop_
_entity_poly.entity_id
_entity_poly.type
_entity_poly.pdbx_seq_one_letter_code
_entity_poly.pdbx_strand_id
1 'polypeptide(L)'
;MQAIERKNVERALNREKKRSEALLQSLLPAEVARKLQRDEPVVPSLYPNASVLFCDLVGFTPLARDMEPAALVELLNSIFSTFDQLAQAHGLEKIKTIGDAYMAVAGVPTALPAPATASAQMALDIFSKLEEINLANGTRLNFRIGISSGPVMAGIIGIDKISFDLWGDTVNLASRLESHGRPGRIQVCEQTYNALRENYYLEEQGTPEIKGLGPTKTWFLHGKKFSTA
;
A
#
# COMPACT_ATOMS: atom_id res chain seq x y z
N MET A 1 -21.67 5.50 48.15
CA MET A 1 -21.19 6.59 47.25
C MET A 1 -19.79 6.31 46.71
N GLN A 2 -18.76 6.16 47.56
CA GLN A 2 -17.37 5.93 47.11
C GLN A 2 -17.14 4.74 46.15
N ALA A 3 -17.84 3.61 46.34
CA ALA A 3 -17.70 2.45 45.45
C ALA A 3 -18.30 2.66 44.04
N ILE A 4 -19.40 3.43 43.95
CA ILE A 4 -20.04 3.79 42.68
C ILE A 4 -19.16 4.80 41.94
N GLU A 5 -18.61 5.77 42.67
CA GLU A 5 -17.70 6.78 42.13
C GLU A 5 -16.39 6.15 41.63
N ARG A 6 -15.77 5.25 42.40
CA ARG A 6 -14.59 4.48 41.98
C ARG A 6 -14.87 3.65 40.72
N LYS A 7 -16.03 2.99 40.64
CA LYS A 7 -16.44 2.21 39.46
C LYS A 7 -16.69 3.10 38.23
N ASN A 8 -17.20 4.32 38.42
CA ASN A 8 -17.39 5.28 37.35
C ASN A 8 -16.06 5.83 36.83
N VAL A 9 -15.11 6.14 37.73
CA VAL A 9 -13.75 6.55 37.38
C VAL A 9 -13.02 5.44 36.62
N GLU A 10 -13.09 4.20 37.09
CA GLU A 10 -12.47 3.05 36.41
C GLU A 10 -13.06 2.80 35.03
N ARG A 11 -14.38 2.96 34.85
CA ARG A 11 -15.04 2.87 33.54
C ARG A 11 -14.61 3.99 32.60
N ALA A 12 -14.52 5.23 33.09
CA ALA A 12 -14.07 6.36 32.30
C ALA A 12 -12.61 6.18 31.86
N LEU A 13 -11.74 5.75 32.78
CA LEU A 13 -10.33 5.47 32.50
C LEU A 13 -10.17 4.36 31.45
N ASN A 14 -10.92 3.26 31.58
CA ASN A 14 -10.88 2.18 30.60
C ASN A 14 -11.41 2.61 29.22
N ARG A 15 -12.42 3.48 29.17
CA ARG A 15 -12.93 4.02 27.91
C ARG A 15 -11.90 4.90 27.22
N GLU A 16 -11.25 5.77 27.99
CA GLU A 16 -10.21 6.66 27.46
C GLU A 16 -8.99 5.87 26.99
N LYS A 17 -8.57 4.87 27.78
CA LYS A 17 -7.48 3.96 27.39
C LYS A 17 -7.77 3.25 26.07
N LYS A 18 -8.95 2.64 25.92
CA LYS A 18 -9.35 1.97 24.67
C LYS A 18 -9.40 2.93 23.48
N ARG A 19 -9.86 4.17 23.69
CA ARG A 19 -9.89 5.19 22.63
C ARG A 19 -8.48 5.58 22.19
N SER A 20 -7.57 5.77 23.14
CA SER A 20 -6.16 6.06 22.87
C SER A 20 -5.48 4.91 22.12
N GLU A 21 -5.70 3.66 22.55
CA GLU A 21 -5.16 2.46 21.89
C GLU A 21 -5.67 2.32 20.45
N ALA A 22 -6.97 2.52 20.23
CA ALA A 22 -7.57 2.46 18.89
C ALA A 22 -7.03 3.54 17.95
N LEU A 23 -6.84 4.77 18.45
CA LEU A 23 -6.23 5.85 17.68
C LEU A 23 -4.78 5.51 17.31
N LEU A 24 -3.99 4.99 18.25
CA LEU A 24 -2.61 4.60 17.97
C LEU A 24 -2.53 3.51 16.90
N GLN A 25 -3.41 2.50 16.97
CA GLN A 25 -3.49 1.43 15.98
C GLN A 25 -4.00 1.89 14.61
N SER A 26 -4.72 3.01 14.55
CA SER A 26 -5.12 3.62 13.27
C SER A 26 -4.00 4.40 12.58
N LEU A 27 -2.96 4.77 13.34
CA LEU A 27 -1.83 5.58 12.85
C LEU A 27 -0.58 4.74 12.55
N LEU A 28 -0.44 3.58 13.22
CA LEU A 28 0.74 2.74 13.13
C LEU A 28 0.37 1.27 13.00
N PRO A 29 1.22 0.47 12.31
CA PRO A 29 1.03 -0.97 12.26
C PRO A 29 0.90 -1.57 13.65
N ALA A 30 0.03 -2.57 13.82
CA ALA A 30 -0.35 -3.09 15.13
C ALA A 30 0.85 -3.60 15.96
N GLU A 31 1.88 -4.16 15.32
CA GLU A 31 3.10 -4.57 16.02
C GLU A 31 3.89 -3.36 16.56
N VAL A 32 4.01 -2.32 15.77
CA VAL A 32 4.73 -1.08 16.12
C VAL A 32 4.00 -0.33 17.23
N ALA A 33 2.67 -0.20 17.13
CA ALA A 33 1.83 0.40 18.16
C ALA A 33 1.97 -0.35 19.51
N ARG A 34 2.01 -1.69 19.50
CA ARG A 34 2.19 -2.50 20.72
C ARG A 34 3.55 -2.30 21.37
N LYS A 35 4.63 -2.15 20.60
CA LYS A 35 5.97 -1.84 21.14
C LYS A 35 5.97 -0.48 21.85
N LEU A 36 5.40 0.55 21.21
CA LEU A 36 5.30 1.87 21.82
C LEU A 36 4.45 1.88 23.11
N GLN A 37 3.35 1.12 23.15
CA GLN A 37 2.53 0.99 24.36
C GLN A 37 3.26 0.32 25.55
N ARG A 38 4.36 -0.39 25.28
CA ARG A 38 5.19 -1.07 26.28
C ARG A 38 6.48 -0.32 26.59
N ASP A 39 6.63 0.91 26.07
CA ASP A 39 7.87 1.69 26.11
C ASP A 39 9.08 0.91 25.54
N GLU A 40 8.82 -0.01 24.60
CA GLU A 40 9.87 -0.76 23.89
C GLU A 40 10.42 0.09 22.72
N PRO A 41 11.75 0.14 22.50
CA PRO A 41 12.32 0.89 21.41
C PRO A 41 11.91 0.30 20.05
N VAL A 42 11.40 1.14 19.16
CA VAL A 42 11.12 0.76 17.77
C VAL A 42 12.36 1.05 16.93
N VAL A 43 13.20 0.02 16.74
CA VAL A 43 14.42 0.11 15.94
C VAL A 43 14.10 -0.21 14.47
N PRO A 44 14.67 0.54 13.50
CA PRO A 44 14.57 0.18 12.09
C PRO A 44 15.01 -1.28 11.85
N SER A 45 14.20 -2.01 11.11
CA SER A 45 14.38 -3.45 10.88
C SER A 45 14.50 -3.75 9.39
N LEU A 46 15.41 -4.66 9.04
CA LEU A 46 15.59 -5.15 7.68
C LEU A 46 14.60 -6.29 7.41
N TYR A 47 13.83 -6.16 6.35
CA TYR A 47 12.94 -7.18 5.83
C TYR A 47 13.51 -7.68 4.50
N PRO A 48 14.09 -8.89 4.45
CA PRO A 48 14.81 -9.35 3.26
C PRO A 48 13.87 -9.70 2.09
N ASN A 49 12.59 -9.96 2.37
CA ASN A 49 11.59 -10.36 1.38
C ASN A 49 10.30 -9.55 1.60
N ALA A 50 10.22 -8.40 0.96
CA ALA A 50 9.01 -7.58 0.90
C ALA A 50 8.60 -7.36 -0.55
N SER A 51 7.34 -7.01 -0.78
CA SER A 51 6.85 -6.58 -2.09
C SER A 51 6.11 -5.26 -1.96
N VAL A 52 6.68 -4.20 -2.53
CA VAL A 52 6.18 -2.82 -2.47
C VAL A 52 5.33 -2.54 -3.70
N LEU A 53 4.13 -2.00 -3.47
CA LEU A 53 3.17 -1.59 -4.49
C LEU A 53 3.00 -0.07 -4.44
N PHE A 54 3.21 0.58 -5.58
CA PHE A 54 2.81 1.97 -5.84
C PHE A 54 1.68 1.99 -6.86
N CYS A 55 0.66 2.81 -6.62
CA CYS A 55 -0.49 2.99 -7.48
C CYS A 55 -0.79 4.48 -7.60
N ASP A 56 -0.86 5.04 -8.80
CA ASP A 56 -1.05 6.49 -9.02
C ASP A 56 -2.13 6.78 -10.06
N LEU A 57 -2.92 7.82 -9.81
CA LEU A 57 -4.07 8.16 -10.65
C LEU A 57 -3.62 8.85 -11.94
N VAL A 58 -4.03 8.29 -13.07
CA VAL A 58 -3.76 8.87 -14.38
C VAL A 58 -4.62 10.12 -14.57
N GLY A 59 -3.98 11.25 -14.86
CA GLY A 59 -4.69 12.49 -15.19
C GLY A 59 -5.27 13.22 -13.98
N PHE A 60 -4.72 13.01 -12.77
CA PHE A 60 -5.15 13.73 -11.58
C PHE A 60 -5.02 15.25 -11.71
N THR A 61 -3.94 15.77 -12.28
CA THR A 61 -3.76 17.23 -12.39
C THR A 61 -4.88 17.92 -13.21
N PRO A 62 -5.26 17.43 -14.41
CA PRO A 62 -6.47 17.90 -15.08
C PRO A 62 -7.74 17.73 -14.24
N LEU A 63 -7.96 16.55 -13.65
CA LEU A 63 -9.14 16.25 -12.85
C LEU A 63 -9.30 17.24 -11.68
N ALA A 64 -8.21 17.53 -10.97
CA ALA A 64 -8.17 18.44 -9.84
C ALA A 64 -8.38 19.91 -10.20
N ARG A 65 -8.19 20.30 -11.48
CA ARG A 65 -8.51 21.65 -11.96
C ARG A 65 -9.99 21.83 -12.25
N ASP A 66 -10.65 20.77 -12.71
CA ASP A 66 -12.04 20.82 -13.18
C ASP A 66 -13.05 20.47 -12.08
N MET A 67 -12.61 19.79 -11.01
CA MET A 67 -13.46 19.40 -9.88
C MET A 67 -13.40 20.43 -8.74
N GLU A 68 -14.52 20.55 -8.03
CA GLU A 68 -14.56 21.28 -6.76
C GLU A 68 -13.67 20.57 -5.72
N PRO A 69 -12.85 21.29 -4.92
CA PRO A 69 -11.89 20.68 -4.01
C PRO A 69 -12.47 19.68 -3.01
N ALA A 70 -13.64 19.93 -2.41
CA ALA A 70 -14.25 18.98 -1.49
C ALA A 70 -14.70 17.71 -2.21
N ALA A 71 -15.33 17.82 -3.39
CA ALA A 71 -15.71 16.67 -4.22
C ALA A 71 -14.49 15.83 -4.65
N LEU A 72 -13.36 16.47 -4.95
CA LEU A 72 -12.11 15.76 -5.26
C LEU A 72 -11.61 14.95 -4.06
N VAL A 73 -11.63 15.55 -2.86
CA VAL A 73 -11.21 14.87 -1.63
C VAL A 73 -12.14 13.71 -1.28
N GLU A 74 -13.45 13.86 -1.47
CA GLU A 74 -14.44 12.79 -1.28
C GLU A 74 -14.19 11.62 -2.23
N LEU A 75 -13.92 11.91 -3.52
CA LEU A 75 -13.57 10.90 -4.52
C LEU A 75 -12.31 10.13 -4.12
N LEU A 76 -11.23 10.84 -3.78
CA LEU A 76 -9.98 10.23 -3.33
C LEU A 76 -10.20 9.37 -2.08
N ASN A 77 -10.99 9.86 -1.11
CA ASN A 77 -11.30 9.12 0.09
C ASN A 77 -12.07 7.82 -0.21
N SER A 78 -13.04 7.86 -1.14
CA SER A 78 -13.78 6.66 -1.56
C SER A 78 -12.85 5.62 -2.21
N ILE A 79 -11.94 6.07 -3.08
CA ILE A 79 -10.99 5.19 -3.78
C ILE A 79 -10.01 4.58 -2.79
N PHE A 80 -9.35 5.40 -1.98
CA PHE A 80 -8.35 4.93 -1.03
C PHE A 80 -8.95 4.10 0.10
N SER A 81 -10.18 4.37 0.53
CA SER A 81 -10.89 3.48 1.46
C SER A 81 -11.14 2.09 0.86
N THR A 82 -11.41 2.02 -0.44
CA THR A 82 -11.52 0.74 -1.15
C THR A 82 -10.17 0.03 -1.21
N PHE A 83 -9.08 0.77 -1.45
CA PHE A 83 -7.74 0.19 -1.47
C PHE A 83 -7.27 -0.26 -0.09
N ASP A 84 -7.65 0.44 0.98
CA ASP A 84 -7.39 0.05 2.37
C ASP A 84 -8.04 -1.32 2.66
N GLN A 85 -9.28 -1.53 2.20
CA GLN A 85 -9.97 -2.81 2.34
C GLN A 85 -9.28 -3.93 1.55
N LEU A 86 -8.84 -3.65 0.32
CA LEU A 86 -8.09 -4.61 -0.49
C LEU A 86 -6.73 -4.94 0.14
N ALA A 87 -6.02 -3.95 0.68
CA ALA A 87 -4.77 -4.16 1.39
C ALA A 87 -4.96 -5.11 2.56
N GLN A 88 -5.98 -4.85 3.39
CA GLN A 88 -6.31 -5.74 4.51
C GLN A 88 -6.67 -7.15 4.04
N ALA A 89 -7.48 -7.29 2.98
CA ALA A 89 -7.91 -8.60 2.45
C ALA A 89 -6.74 -9.46 1.94
N HIS A 90 -5.71 -8.82 1.36
CA HIS A 90 -4.52 -9.49 0.83
C HIS A 90 -3.33 -9.51 1.81
N GLY A 91 -3.48 -8.93 3.00
CA GLY A 91 -2.45 -8.88 4.03
C GLY A 91 -1.34 -7.86 3.76
N LEU A 92 -1.59 -6.83 2.95
CA LEU A 92 -0.69 -5.70 2.78
C LEU A 92 -0.90 -4.65 3.88
N GLU A 93 0.20 -4.04 4.30
CA GLU A 93 0.20 -2.87 5.16
C GLU A 93 0.18 -1.61 4.29
N LYS A 94 -0.76 -0.72 4.54
CA LYS A 94 -0.74 0.63 3.96
C LYS A 94 0.39 1.42 4.60
N ILE A 95 1.25 2.02 3.77
CA ILE A 95 2.31 2.89 4.28
C ILE A 95 1.82 4.33 4.32
N LYS A 96 1.38 4.86 3.17
CA LYS A 96 0.91 6.26 3.05
C LYS A 96 0.23 6.51 1.72
N THR A 97 -0.45 7.65 1.65
CA THR A 97 -0.86 8.31 0.41
C THR A 97 0.09 9.46 0.10
N ILE A 98 0.40 9.71 -1.17
CA ILE A 98 1.28 10.78 -1.61
C ILE A 98 0.55 11.54 -2.72
N GLY A 99 -0.26 12.52 -2.33
CA GLY A 99 -1.21 13.15 -3.26
C GLY A 99 -2.24 12.12 -3.73
N ASP A 100 -2.24 11.83 -5.02
CA ASP A 100 -3.06 10.86 -5.72
C ASP A 100 -2.43 9.45 -5.83
N ALA A 101 -1.22 9.29 -5.29
CA ALA A 101 -0.58 7.99 -5.18
C ALA A 101 -0.91 7.26 -3.87
N TYR A 102 -0.97 5.94 -3.95
CA TYR A 102 -1.17 5.00 -2.85
C TYR A 102 0.02 4.04 -2.77
N MET A 103 0.60 3.92 -1.56
CA MET A 103 1.74 3.04 -1.29
C MET A 103 1.38 1.99 -0.24
N ALA A 104 1.61 0.72 -0.58
CA ALA A 104 1.43 -0.40 0.32
C ALA A 104 2.55 -1.44 0.17
N VAL A 105 2.68 -2.32 1.17
CA VAL A 105 3.72 -3.34 1.19
C VAL A 105 3.19 -4.67 1.73
N ALA A 106 3.60 -5.75 1.08
CA ALA A 106 3.43 -7.11 1.60
C ALA A 106 4.73 -7.56 2.31
N GLY A 107 4.60 -8.29 3.42
CA GLY A 107 5.72 -8.87 4.14
C GLY A 107 6.37 -7.95 5.19
N VAL A 108 5.76 -6.80 5.46
CA VAL A 108 6.20 -5.80 6.46
C VAL A 108 4.96 -5.25 7.18
N PRO A 109 4.98 -5.01 8.51
CA PRO A 109 6.05 -5.39 9.45
C PRO A 109 6.05 -6.89 9.79
N THR A 110 5.02 -7.63 9.35
CA THR A 110 4.91 -9.07 9.55
C THR A 110 5.26 -9.79 8.26
N ALA A 111 6.21 -10.73 8.33
CA ALA A 111 6.63 -11.51 7.18
C ALA A 111 5.46 -12.31 6.58
N LEU A 112 5.42 -12.38 5.25
CA LEU A 112 4.47 -13.18 4.50
C LEU A 112 5.20 -14.24 3.68
N PRO A 113 4.65 -15.45 3.51
CA PRO A 113 5.28 -16.49 2.70
C PRO A 113 5.46 -16.11 1.22
N ALA A 114 4.49 -15.38 0.65
CA ALA A 114 4.50 -14.98 -0.76
C ALA A 114 4.11 -13.50 -0.94
N PRO A 115 4.97 -12.54 -0.54
CA PRO A 115 4.65 -11.12 -0.60
C PRO A 115 4.32 -10.64 -2.02
N ALA A 116 5.09 -11.08 -3.02
CA ALA A 116 4.86 -10.75 -4.42
C ALA A 116 3.49 -11.19 -4.91
N THR A 117 3.06 -12.40 -4.51
CA THR A 117 1.73 -12.94 -4.85
C THR A 117 0.62 -12.11 -4.24
N ALA A 118 0.75 -11.70 -2.98
CA ALA A 118 -0.23 -10.84 -2.32
C ALA A 118 -0.35 -9.47 -3.02
N SER A 119 0.78 -8.81 -3.31
CA SER A 119 0.79 -7.54 -4.02
C SER A 119 0.21 -7.64 -5.44
N ALA A 120 0.50 -8.74 -6.15
CA ALA A 120 -0.06 -9.00 -7.48
C ALA A 120 -1.59 -9.17 -7.43
N GLN A 121 -2.12 -9.88 -6.43
CA GLN A 121 -3.56 -10.08 -6.27
C GLN A 121 -4.27 -8.77 -5.95
N MET A 122 -3.74 -7.99 -5.00
CA MET A 122 -4.27 -6.67 -4.70
C MET A 122 -4.27 -5.77 -5.94
N ALA A 123 -3.20 -5.75 -6.72
CA ALA A 123 -3.11 -4.91 -7.92
C ALA A 123 -4.15 -5.28 -9.00
N LEU A 124 -4.44 -6.57 -9.18
CA LEU A 124 -5.49 -7.03 -10.10
C LEU A 124 -6.89 -6.66 -9.59
N ASP A 125 -7.12 -6.80 -8.29
CA ASP A 125 -8.40 -6.45 -7.65
C ASP A 125 -8.64 -4.93 -7.64
N ILE A 126 -7.58 -4.11 -7.57
CA ILE A 126 -7.68 -2.65 -7.74
C ILE A 126 -8.32 -2.31 -9.08
N PHE A 127 -7.87 -2.92 -10.18
CA PHE A 127 -8.47 -2.66 -11.49
C PHE A 127 -9.91 -3.18 -11.58
N SER A 128 -10.19 -4.34 -11.00
CA SER A 128 -11.56 -4.88 -10.94
C SER A 128 -12.51 -3.93 -10.18
N LYS A 129 -12.09 -3.40 -9.03
CA LYS A 129 -12.87 -2.42 -8.26
C LYS A 129 -12.95 -1.05 -8.90
N LEU A 130 -11.93 -0.64 -9.65
CA LEU A 130 -11.94 0.61 -10.38
C LEU A 130 -13.04 0.62 -11.46
N GLU A 131 -13.29 -0.50 -12.12
CA GLU A 131 -14.39 -0.63 -13.08
C GLU A 131 -15.75 -0.40 -12.42
N GLU A 132 -15.98 -0.98 -11.23
CA GLU A 132 -17.19 -0.75 -10.43
C GLU A 132 -17.34 0.73 -10.04
N ILE A 133 -16.26 1.36 -9.56
CA ILE A 133 -16.23 2.78 -9.18
C ILE A 133 -16.54 3.68 -10.39
N ASN A 134 -15.94 3.39 -11.54
CA ASN A 134 -16.18 4.15 -12.76
C ASN A 134 -17.62 4.05 -13.23
N LEU A 135 -18.21 2.85 -13.17
CA LEU A 135 -19.61 2.64 -13.53
C LEU A 135 -20.56 3.40 -12.60
N ALA A 136 -20.32 3.35 -11.29
CA ALA A 136 -21.17 4.01 -10.29
C ALA A 136 -21.13 5.54 -10.38
N ASN A 137 -19.96 6.11 -10.71
CA ASN A 137 -19.75 7.57 -10.71
C ASN A 137 -19.79 8.21 -12.12
N GLY A 138 -19.95 7.40 -13.18
CA GLY A 138 -19.88 7.89 -14.56
C GLY A 138 -18.50 8.44 -14.94
N THR A 139 -17.44 7.98 -14.25
CA THR A 139 -16.06 8.44 -14.46
C THR A 139 -15.28 7.49 -15.38
N ARG A 140 -14.09 7.93 -15.82
CA ARG A 140 -13.14 7.10 -16.59
C ARG A 140 -11.74 7.16 -15.96
N LEU A 141 -11.70 6.96 -14.65
CA LEU A 141 -10.47 6.93 -13.88
C LEU A 141 -9.62 5.73 -14.31
N ASN A 142 -8.30 5.91 -14.33
CA ASN A 142 -7.36 4.86 -14.63
C ASN A 142 -6.12 5.03 -13.75
N PHE A 143 -5.41 3.95 -13.45
CA PHE A 143 -4.23 3.96 -12.60
C PHE A 143 -3.02 3.38 -13.32
N ARG A 144 -1.83 3.80 -12.89
CA ARG A 144 -0.58 3.08 -13.15
C ARG A 144 -0.19 2.36 -11.88
N ILE A 145 0.28 1.11 -11.98
CA ILE A 145 0.74 0.35 -10.83
C ILE A 145 2.16 -0.15 -11.08
N GLY A 146 3.05 0.05 -10.09
CA GLY A 146 4.41 -0.47 -10.07
C GLY A 146 4.63 -1.39 -8.87
N ILE A 147 5.17 -2.60 -9.10
CA ILE A 147 5.46 -3.57 -8.03
C ILE A 147 6.92 -4.01 -8.09
N SER A 148 7.63 -3.85 -6.97
CA SER A 148 9.00 -4.33 -6.81
C SER A 148 9.13 -5.19 -5.57
N SER A 149 9.85 -6.31 -5.68
CA SER A 149 10.08 -7.25 -4.59
C SER A 149 11.58 -7.35 -4.27
N GLY A 150 11.91 -7.39 -2.99
CA GLY A 150 13.30 -7.38 -2.53
C GLY A 150 13.43 -6.91 -1.08
N PRO A 151 14.67 -6.65 -0.64
CA PRO A 151 14.92 -6.19 0.71
C PRO A 151 14.45 -4.74 0.90
N VAL A 152 13.89 -4.45 2.08
CA VAL A 152 13.52 -3.10 2.52
C VAL A 152 13.91 -2.88 3.99
N MET A 153 14.32 -1.67 4.32
CA MET A 153 14.42 -1.21 5.70
C MET A 153 13.08 -0.57 6.07
N ALA A 154 12.50 -0.95 7.20
CA ALA A 154 11.28 -0.33 7.72
C ALA A 154 11.49 0.20 9.13
N GLY A 155 10.84 1.29 9.48
CA GLY A 155 11.03 1.91 10.80
C GLY A 155 10.14 3.12 11.01
N ILE A 156 10.23 3.68 12.22
CA ILE A 156 9.58 4.94 12.55
C ILE A 156 10.55 6.10 12.32
N ILE A 157 10.03 7.20 11.75
CA ILE A 157 10.69 8.50 11.75
C ILE A 157 9.78 9.58 12.35
N GLY A 158 10.38 10.58 12.99
CA GLY A 158 9.69 11.72 13.59
C GLY A 158 9.54 11.62 15.11
N ILE A 159 9.43 12.78 15.76
CA ILE A 159 9.21 12.90 17.21
C ILE A 159 7.76 13.31 17.47
N ASP A 160 7.29 14.39 16.83
CA ASP A 160 5.92 14.89 17.00
C ASP A 160 4.93 14.29 15.98
N LYS A 161 5.36 14.14 14.74
CA LYS A 161 4.59 13.53 13.63
C LYS A 161 5.24 12.21 13.26
N ILE A 162 5.00 11.22 14.10
CA ILE A 162 5.53 9.86 13.93
C ILE A 162 4.93 9.24 12.67
N SER A 163 5.79 8.72 11.78
CA SER A 163 5.41 7.96 10.59
C SER A 163 6.16 6.64 10.54
N PHE A 164 5.45 5.55 10.29
CA PHE A 164 6.07 4.30 9.85
C PHE A 164 6.35 4.39 8.35
N ASP A 165 7.55 4.04 7.91
CA ASP A 165 7.96 4.22 6.51
C ASP A 165 8.98 3.15 6.06
N LEU A 166 9.22 3.10 4.75
CA LEU A 166 10.13 2.16 4.10
C LEU A 166 11.25 2.89 3.35
N TRP A 167 12.43 2.28 3.36
CA TRP A 167 13.60 2.74 2.61
C TRP A 167 14.30 1.58 1.91
N GLY A 168 14.91 1.87 0.78
CA GLY A 168 15.74 0.94 0.02
C GLY A 168 15.44 0.96 -1.48
N ASP A 169 16.32 0.31 -2.25
CA ASP A 169 16.23 0.29 -3.71
C ASP A 169 14.94 -0.36 -4.22
N THR A 170 14.40 -1.33 -3.48
CA THR A 170 13.10 -1.95 -3.77
C THR A 170 11.98 -0.91 -3.80
N VAL A 171 11.95 0.03 -2.85
CA VAL A 171 10.96 1.11 -2.77
C VAL A 171 11.12 2.07 -3.94
N ASN A 172 12.37 2.50 -4.20
CA ASN A 172 12.69 3.40 -5.29
C ASN A 172 12.31 2.80 -6.65
N LEU A 173 12.63 1.53 -6.87
CA LEU A 173 12.28 0.81 -8.10
C LEU A 173 10.77 0.68 -8.26
N ALA A 174 10.00 0.34 -7.21
CA ALA A 174 8.53 0.27 -7.30
C ALA A 174 7.92 1.62 -7.75
N SER A 175 8.36 2.72 -7.14
CA SER A 175 7.92 4.07 -7.53
C SER A 175 8.32 4.41 -8.99
N ARG A 176 9.49 3.97 -9.44
CA ARG A 176 9.92 4.19 -10.82
C ARG A 176 9.13 3.35 -11.83
N LEU A 177 8.79 2.12 -11.50
CA LEU A 177 7.94 1.24 -12.32
C LEU A 177 6.52 1.80 -12.44
N GLU A 178 5.96 2.39 -11.39
CA GLU A 178 4.67 3.09 -11.50
C GLU A 178 4.79 4.29 -12.44
N SER A 179 5.73 5.21 -12.15
CA SER A 179 5.82 6.49 -12.88
C SER A 179 6.20 6.35 -14.35
N HIS A 180 6.89 5.27 -14.74
CA HIS A 180 7.19 4.93 -16.14
C HIS A 180 6.20 3.91 -16.72
N GLY A 181 5.21 3.50 -15.92
CA GLY A 181 4.17 2.55 -16.28
C GLY A 181 3.18 3.11 -17.28
N ARG A 182 2.42 2.21 -17.89
CA ARG A 182 1.33 2.57 -18.81
C ARG A 182 0.00 2.61 -18.05
N PRO A 183 -0.90 3.57 -18.36
CA PRO A 183 -2.24 3.58 -17.79
C PRO A 183 -2.95 2.23 -17.97
N GLY A 184 -3.56 1.72 -16.90
CA GLY A 184 -4.27 0.43 -16.93
C GLY A 184 -3.35 -0.78 -16.98
N ARG A 185 -2.09 -0.65 -16.55
CA ARG A 185 -1.12 -1.74 -16.50
C ARG A 185 -0.43 -1.81 -15.14
N ILE A 186 -0.02 -3.03 -14.80
CA ILE A 186 0.79 -3.35 -13.61
C ILE A 186 2.19 -3.68 -14.11
N GLN A 187 3.17 -2.82 -13.83
CA GLN A 187 4.56 -3.04 -14.21
C GLN A 187 5.37 -3.61 -13.04
N VAL A 188 6.19 -4.63 -13.32
CA VAL A 188 6.94 -5.34 -12.29
C VAL A 188 8.43 -5.49 -12.65
N CYS A 189 9.28 -5.56 -11.63
CA CYS A 189 10.72 -5.87 -11.78
C CYS A 189 10.98 -7.37 -11.99
N GLU A 190 12.23 -7.73 -12.27
CA GLU A 190 12.67 -9.10 -12.50
C GLU A 190 12.46 -10.01 -11.28
N GLN A 191 12.74 -9.52 -10.07
CA GLN A 191 12.53 -10.28 -8.82
C GLN A 191 11.06 -10.61 -8.62
N THR A 192 10.17 -9.64 -8.85
CA THR A 192 8.72 -9.87 -8.80
C THR A 192 8.27 -10.83 -9.90
N TYR A 193 8.78 -10.68 -11.13
CA TYR A 193 8.52 -11.63 -12.22
C TYR A 193 8.91 -13.06 -11.85
N ASN A 194 10.11 -13.26 -11.32
CA ASN A 194 10.60 -14.58 -10.92
C ASN A 194 9.73 -15.23 -9.84
N ALA A 195 9.17 -14.44 -8.93
CA ALA A 195 8.24 -14.93 -7.91
C ALA A 195 6.85 -15.29 -8.47
N LEU A 196 6.44 -14.71 -9.60
CA LEU A 196 5.07 -14.83 -10.14
C LEU A 196 4.97 -15.70 -11.40
N ARG A 197 6.06 -15.87 -12.15
CA ARG A 197 6.09 -16.46 -13.51
C ARG A 197 5.44 -17.83 -13.65
N GLU A 198 5.41 -18.63 -12.58
CA GLU A 198 4.79 -19.96 -12.63
C GLU A 198 3.26 -19.86 -12.63
N ASN A 199 2.67 -18.90 -11.91
CA ASN A 199 1.23 -18.80 -11.65
C ASN A 199 0.52 -17.62 -12.33
N TYR A 200 1.26 -16.70 -12.96
CA TYR A 200 0.70 -15.49 -13.57
C TYR A 200 1.17 -15.31 -15.03
N TYR A 201 0.34 -14.66 -15.84
CA TYR A 201 0.70 -14.22 -17.18
C TYR A 201 1.45 -12.89 -17.09
N LEU A 202 2.72 -12.90 -17.47
CA LEU A 202 3.59 -11.72 -17.51
C LEU A 202 4.15 -11.53 -18.93
N GLU A 203 4.10 -10.30 -19.43
CA GLU A 203 4.59 -9.92 -20.76
C GLU A 203 5.85 -9.07 -20.62
N GLU A 204 6.98 -9.52 -21.18
CA GLU A 204 8.23 -8.77 -21.16
C GLU A 204 8.11 -7.48 -21.98
N GLN A 205 8.54 -6.36 -21.39
CA GLN A 205 8.53 -5.02 -22.03
C GLN A 205 9.91 -4.58 -22.54
N GLY A 206 10.89 -5.49 -22.50
CA GLY A 206 12.28 -5.21 -22.78
C GLY A 206 12.95 -4.45 -21.63
N THR A 207 13.89 -3.58 -21.99
CA THR A 207 14.78 -2.89 -21.05
C THR A 207 14.63 -1.37 -21.19
N PRO A 208 13.50 -0.77 -20.77
CA PRO A 208 13.34 0.68 -20.81
C PRO A 208 14.40 1.40 -19.97
N GLU A 209 14.76 2.60 -20.41
CA GLU A 209 15.60 3.52 -19.64
C GLU A 209 14.77 4.11 -18.49
N ILE A 210 15.07 3.73 -17.25
CA ILE A 210 14.36 4.23 -16.08
C ILE A 210 15.21 5.28 -15.38
N LYS A 211 14.62 6.48 -15.16
CA LYS A 211 15.34 7.61 -14.56
C LYS A 211 15.98 7.25 -13.22
N GLY A 212 17.30 7.34 -13.16
CA GLY A 212 18.11 7.08 -11.96
C GLY A 212 18.45 5.61 -11.71
N LEU A 213 17.98 4.68 -12.55
CA LEU A 213 18.28 3.25 -12.49
C LEU A 213 18.96 2.74 -13.77
N GLY A 214 18.81 3.46 -14.89
CA GLY A 214 19.35 3.07 -16.19
C GLY A 214 18.48 2.00 -16.88
N PRO A 215 19.06 1.24 -17.83
CA PRO A 215 18.36 0.17 -18.53
C PRO A 215 17.89 -0.90 -17.55
N THR A 216 16.58 -1.05 -17.38
CA THR A 216 15.99 -1.98 -16.41
C THR A 216 15.00 -2.92 -17.10
N LYS A 217 15.16 -4.24 -16.95
CA LYS A 217 14.19 -5.20 -17.49
C LYS A 217 12.87 -5.14 -16.72
N THR A 218 11.77 -5.13 -17.44
CA THR A 218 10.43 -5.04 -16.82
C THR A 218 9.40 -5.90 -17.52
N TRP A 219 8.32 -6.22 -16.81
CA TRP A 219 7.20 -7.01 -17.31
C TRP A 219 5.87 -6.35 -16.97
N PHE A 220 4.86 -6.55 -17.81
CA PHE A 220 3.47 -6.28 -17.45
C PHE A 220 2.80 -7.54 -16.91
N LEU A 221 2.20 -7.42 -15.73
CA LEU A 221 1.33 -8.45 -15.16
C LEU A 221 -0.09 -8.30 -15.72
N HIS A 222 -0.61 -9.35 -16.35
CA HIS A 222 -1.95 -9.36 -16.97
C HIS A 222 -3.02 -10.08 -16.13
N GLY A 223 -2.63 -11.10 -15.37
CA GLY A 223 -3.58 -11.89 -14.59
C GLY A 223 -3.03 -13.23 -14.15
N LYS A 224 -3.85 -14.00 -13.43
CA LYS A 224 -3.52 -15.38 -13.01
C LYS A 224 -3.59 -16.33 -14.22
N LYS A 225 -2.69 -17.31 -14.26
CA LYS A 225 -2.84 -18.46 -15.17
C LYS A 225 -4.03 -19.30 -14.72
N PHE A 226 -4.79 -19.80 -15.69
CA PHE A 226 -5.79 -20.81 -15.39
C PHE A 226 -5.06 -22.08 -14.95
N SER A 227 -5.38 -22.59 -13.76
CA SER A 227 -4.99 -23.94 -13.39
C SER A 227 -5.73 -24.89 -14.32
N THR A 228 -5.02 -25.47 -15.28
CA THR A 228 -5.46 -26.74 -15.87
C THR A 228 -5.30 -27.79 -14.78
N ALA A 229 -6.40 -28.11 -14.12
CA ALA A 229 -6.51 -29.28 -13.26
C ALA A 229 -6.25 -30.56 -14.07
#